data_AF-A0A856MKP2-F1
#
_entry.id   AF-A0A856MKP2-F1
#
_cell.length_a   1.000
_cell.length_b   1.000
_cell.length_c   1.000
_cell.angle_alpha   90.00
_cell.angle_beta   90.00
_cell.angle_gamma   90.00
#
_symmetry.space_group_name_H-M   'P 1'
#
loop_
_entity.id
_entity.type
_entity.pdbx_description
1 polymer ?
#
loop_
_entity_poly.entity_id
_entity_poly.type
_entity_poly.pdbx_seq_one_letter_code
_entity_poly.pdbx_strand_id
1 'polypeptide(L)'
;MNNLQELNIIMLAPRGVGKTSLLAAMHEEFHKTFENAGLTTWASDTKTLDAIEDCKRLLRNMDYRLQKLVEPTPPQLDPWEDQGFMFEVGSGGKKFIKIRFTDPSGEYFKPTATPDQKEYVKQQLNQCDAVIIPIDSTALMEKKTGRTKTTEIGLWHESKNDPDRITKLLKDAYASITKPRLVVLAPLKCESYMKTNKDANDLLDHIKIGYRQLLDFFKEDEIYHKLAVVVTPVQTIGHIAFSHAETTDGYTRFFYNKAPLDAPYDPKDGDQPLRYVLRFLLNVYNESSQLELERAKEDFYKLEKEVGVKDDQLNSAQRKLNLAEQRVNQRNQLWLPFRLIANLFDDVNTSYDEANNSYTEKAFDLKETEAQKFAVQDKADATQAQLQAFNTAISKFAIDCKQERGFAILQGRAKWLPVPK
;
A
#
# COMPACT_ATOMS: atom_id res chain seq x y z
N MET A 1 5.19 2.62 -21.33
CA MET A 1 5.65 3.14 -20.04
C MET A 1 5.01 2.27 -18.97
N ASN A 2 5.79 1.52 -18.19
CA ASN A 2 5.22 0.70 -17.12
C ASN A 2 4.68 1.64 -16.04
N ASN A 3 3.37 1.63 -15.81
CA ASN A 3 2.75 2.38 -14.73
C ASN A 3 3.20 1.72 -13.42
N LEU A 4 4.14 2.34 -12.70
CA LEU A 4 4.56 1.85 -11.39
C LEU A 4 3.38 1.91 -10.43
N GLN A 5 3.22 0.88 -9.59
CA GLN A 5 2.20 0.92 -8.56
C GLN A 5 2.58 2.00 -7.54
N GLU A 6 1.73 3.01 -7.38
CA GLU A 6 1.92 4.11 -6.44
C GLU A 6 1.18 3.84 -5.14
N LEU A 7 1.91 3.94 -4.03
CA LEU A 7 1.43 3.73 -2.67
C LEU A 7 1.39 5.07 -1.95
N ASN A 8 0.20 5.49 -1.56
CA ASN A 8 -0.02 6.81 -0.98
C ASN A 8 -0.12 6.71 0.54
N ILE A 9 0.71 7.45 1.25
CA ILE A 9 0.77 7.46 2.71
C ILE A 9 0.58 8.89 3.17
N ILE A 10 -0.33 9.13 4.12
CA ILE A 10 -0.54 10.45 4.72
C ILE A 10 -0.11 10.45 6.19
N MET A 11 0.60 11.50 6.60
CA MET A 11 0.90 11.77 8.00
C MET A 11 -0.19 12.64 8.63
N LEU A 12 -0.91 12.09 9.60
CA LEU A 12 -2.06 12.71 10.25
C LEU A 12 -1.72 13.08 11.70
N ALA A 13 -1.23 14.31 11.91
CA ALA A 13 -1.03 14.85 13.25
C ALA A 13 -0.97 16.38 13.28
N PRO A 14 -1.37 17.01 14.41
CA PRO A 14 -1.21 18.45 14.63
C PRO A 14 0.24 18.95 14.52
N ARG A 15 0.40 20.27 14.61
CA ARG A 15 1.71 20.92 14.62
C ARG A 15 2.52 20.52 15.85
N GLY A 16 3.81 20.24 15.64
CA GLY A 16 4.78 20.05 16.73
C GLY A 16 4.81 18.67 17.39
N VAL A 17 4.02 17.71 16.89
CA VAL A 17 4.04 16.31 17.35
C VAL A 17 5.34 15.60 16.94
N GLY A 18 5.85 15.90 15.74
CA GLY A 18 7.12 15.35 15.22
C GLY A 18 7.02 14.65 13.86
N LYS A 19 6.09 15.04 12.98
CA LYS A 19 5.92 14.43 11.65
C LYS A 19 7.21 14.42 10.82
N THR A 20 7.82 15.59 10.63
CA THR A 20 9.08 15.74 9.88
C THR A 20 10.25 15.01 10.55
N SER A 21 10.28 14.95 11.88
CA SER A 21 11.30 14.18 12.61
C SER A 21 11.11 12.67 12.43
N LEU A 22 9.88 12.19 12.36
CA LEU A 22 9.58 10.80 12.01
C LEU A 22 10.04 10.51 10.57
N LEU A 23 9.74 11.36 9.59
CA LEU A 23 10.24 11.18 8.22
C LEU A 23 11.77 11.18 8.15
N ALA A 24 12.44 12.04 8.92
CA ALA A 24 13.89 12.05 9.01
C ALA A 24 14.46 10.75 9.61
N ALA A 25 13.86 10.25 10.69
CA ALA A 25 14.25 8.96 11.30
C ALA A 25 14.00 7.78 10.34
N MET A 26 12.84 7.76 9.69
CA MET A 26 12.51 6.77 8.65
C MET A 26 13.53 6.83 7.50
N HIS A 27 13.83 8.03 6.99
CA HIS A 27 14.81 8.23 5.92
C HIS A 27 16.23 7.81 6.33
N GLU A 28 16.59 7.93 7.60
CA GLU A 28 17.90 7.49 8.11
C GLU A 28 18.04 5.95 8.13
N GLU A 29 16.96 5.24 8.44
CA GLU A 29 16.95 3.78 8.55
C GLU A 29 16.50 3.07 7.26
N PHE A 30 15.91 3.80 6.30
CA PHE A 30 15.43 3.24 5.05
C PHE A 30 16.50 2.49 4.26
N HIS A 31 17.63 3.13 3.94
CA HIS A 31 18.61 2.53 3.05
C HIS A 31 19.15 1.20 3.59
N LYS A 32 19.50 1.18 4.89
CA LYS A 32 19.97 -0.02 5.60
C LYS A 32 18.95 -1.16 5.53
N THR A 33 17.67 -0.82 5.68
CA THR A 33 16.59 -1.81 5.72
C THR A 33 16.32 -2.39 4.33
N PHE A 34 16.31 -1.56 3.29
CA PHE A 34 16.10 -2.01 1.91
C PHE A 34 17.30 -2.80 1.37
N GLU A 35 18.53 -2.38 1.68
CA GLU A 35 19.75 -3.07 1.26
C GLU A 35 19.80 -4.50 1.81
N ASN A 36 19.47 -4.69 3.08
CA ASN A 36 19.38 -6.02 3.71
C ASN A 36 18.32 -6.93 3.03
N ALA A 37 17.30 -6.34 2.41
CA ALA A 37 16.28 -7.07 1.65
C ALA A 37 16.66 -7.31 0.18
N GLY A 38 17.82 -6.83 -0.29
CA GLY A 38 18.23 -6.90 -1.69
C GLY A 38 17.46 -5.93 -2.61
N LEU A 39 16.98 -4.83 -2.03
CA LEU A 39 16.22 -3.79 -2.71
C LEU A 39 17.07 -2.53 -2.87
N THR A 40 16.86 -1.85 -3.99
CA THR A 40 17.44 -0.54 -4.28
C THR A 40 16.34 0.51 -4.20
N THR A 41 16.66 1.66 -3.60
CA THR A 41 15.77 2.81 -3.46
C THR A 41 16.30 3.99 -4.25
N TRP A 42 15.41 4.72 -4.93
CA TRP A 42 15.71 6.00 -5.56
C TRP A 42 14.80 7.06 -4.97
N ALA A 43 15.36 8.11 -4.38
CA ALA A 43 14.59 9.28 -3.94
C ALA A 43 14.48 10.28 -5.09
N SER A 44 13.32 10.94 -5.21
CA SER A 44 13.20 12.10 -6.09
C SER A 44 13.59 13.36 -5.33
N ASP A 45 14.29 14.28 -6.00
CA ASP A 45 14.56 15.61 -5.45
C ASP A 45 13.25 16.38 -5.32
N THR A 46 12.82 16.63 -4.08
CA THR A 46 11.63 17.43 -3.77
C THR A 46 11.94 18.40 -2.65
N LYS A 47 11.15 19.49 -2.54
CA LYS A 47 11.23 20.42 -1.39
C LYS A 47 11.11 19.70 -0.04
N THR A 48 10.36 18.60 -0.01
CA THR A 48 10.19 17.77 1.20
C THR A 48 11.45 16.98 1.53
N LEU A 49 12.22 16.52 0.53
CA LEU A 49 13.54 15.90 0.76
C LEU A 49 14.52 16.91 1.36
N ASP A 50 14.55 18.14 0.84
CA ASP A 50 15.39 19.21 1.40
C ASP A 50 15.04 19.47 2.87
N ALA A 51 13.75 19.57 3.20
CA ALA A 51 13.28 19.73 4.58
C ALA A 51 13.65 18.54 5.48
N ILE A 52 13.66 17.31 4.94
CA ILE A 52 14.11 16.11 5.65
C ILE A 52 15.62 16.17 5.91
N GLU A 53 16.43 16.52 4.92
CA GLU A 53 17.88 16.63 5.07
C GLU A 53 18.29 17.77 6.02
N ASP A 54 17.59 18.90 5.97
CA ASP A 54 17.76 19.98 6.93
C ASP A 54 17.36 19.54 8.35
N CYS A 55 16.24 18.83 8.49
CA CYS A 55 15.83 18.23 9.76
C CYS A 55 16.91 17.28 10.29
N LYS A 56 17.45 16.36 9.45
CA LYS A 56 18.56 15.47 9.83
C LYS A 56 19.80 16.24 10.26
N ARG A 57 20.18 17.27 9.50
CA ARG A 57 21.33 18.13 9.82
C ARG A 57 21.14 18.82 11.17
N LEU A 58 19.95 19.34 11.45
CA LEU A 58 19.62 19.89 12.76
C LEU A 58 19.74 18.83 13.85
N LEU A 59 19.08 17.67 13.66
CA LEU A 59 19.04 16.59 14.63
C LEU A 59 20.44 16.04 14.99
N ARG A 60 21.31 15.87 13.98
CA ARG A 60 22.70 15.44 14.15
C ARG A 60 23.57 16.46 14.90
N ASN A 61 23.28 17.75 14.72
CA ASN A 61 24.07 18.85 15.29
C ASN A 61 23.43 19.48 16.55
N MET A 62 22.41 18.86 17.14
CA MET A 62 21.80 19.40 18.36
C MET A 62 22.76 19.33 19.54
N ASP A 63 22.81 20.42 20.31
CA ASP A 63 23.51 20.45 21.59
C ASP A 63 22.86 19.51 22.62
N TYR A 64 23.53 19.30 23.75
CA TYR A 64 23.07 18.37 24.78
C TYR A 64 21.74 18.77 25.46
N ARG A 65 21.31 20.04 25.35
CA ARG A 65 20.05 20.57 25.90
C ARG A 65 18.92 20.63 24.86
N LEU A 66 19.22 20.25 23.61
CA LEU A 66 18.27 20.18 22.51
C LEU A 66 17.48 21.50 22.33
N GLN A 67 18.14 22.64 22.53
CA GLN A 67 17.49 23.96 22.51
C GLN A 67 17.11 24.40 21.09
N LYS A 68 17.87 23.96 20.08
CA LYS A 68 17.55 24.15 18.66
C LYS A 68 16.45 23.16 18.26
N LEU A 69 15.30 23.69 17.82
CA LEU A 69 14.18 22.87 17.35
C LEU A 69 14.15 22.80 15.83
N VAL A 70 13.60 21.70 15.33
CA VAL A 70 13.19 21.57 13.93
C VAL A 70 12.03 22.53 13.66
N GLU A 71 12.13 23.31 12.59
CA GLU A 71 11.06 24.22 12.19
C GLU A 71 9.82 23.43 11.73
N PRO A 72 8.61 23.83 12.16
CA PRO A 72 7.39 23.17 11.70
C PRO A 72 7.16 23.39 10.20
N THR A 73 6.66 22.37 9.49
CA THR A 73 6.25 22.47 8.08
C THR A 73 5.28 23.66 7.89
N PRO A 74 5.68 24.72 7.16
CA PRO A 74 4.84 25.89 6.97
C PRO A 74 3.63 25.54 6.09
N PRO A 75 2.47 26.20 6.30
CA PRO A 75 1.35 26.06 5.38
C PRO A 75 1.74 26.62 4.01
N GLN A 76 1.47 25.87 2.95
CA GLN A 76 1.59 26.36 1.58
C GLN A 76 0.46 27.33 1.25
N LEU A 77 0.72 28.25 0.30
CA LEU A 77 -0.31 29.15 -0.25
C LEU A 77 -1.43 28.35 -0.91
N ASP A 78 -1.06 27.36 -1.72
CA ASP A 78 -1.94 26.34 -2.27
C ASP A 78 -1.60 24.97 -1.67
N PRO A 79 -2.49 24.34 -0.87
CA PRO A 79 -2.29 22.99 -0.35
C PRO A 79 -2.05 21.93 -1.43
N TRP A 80 -2.54 22.14 -2.66
CA TRP A 80 -2.42 21.20 -3.78
C TRP A 80 -1.04 21.15 -4.42
N GLU A 81 -0.16 22.10 -4.11
CA GLU A 81 1.24 22.09 -4.55
C GLU A 81 2.12 21.14 -3.71
N ASP A 82 1.55 20.44 -2.73
CA ASP A 82 2.28 19.44 -1.95
C ASP A 82 2.68 18.21 -2.80
N GLN A 83 3.94 18.20 -3.21
CA GLN A 83 4.55 17.09 -3.95
C GLN A 83 4.79 15.85 -3.07
N GLY A 84 4.81 16.00 -1.75
CA GLY A 84 5.18 14.95 -0.81
C GLY A 84 6.65 14.52 -0.95
N PHE A 85 7.01 13.52 -0.15
CA PHE A 85 8.30 12.85 -0.24
C PHE A 85 8.13 11.52 -0.98
N MET A 86 8.81 11.38 -2.12
CA MET A 86 8.65 10.23 -3.02
C MET A 86 9.93 9.41 -3.08
N PHE A 87 9.75 8.10 -2.97
CA PHE A 87 10.80 7.13 -3.18
C PHE A 87 10.29 5.98 -4.05
N GLU A 88 11.15 5.54 -4.94
CA GLU A 88 10.91 4.41 -5.81
C GLU A 88 11.71 3.23 -5.28
N VAL A 89 11.08 2.06 -5.27
CA VAL A 89 11.68 0.81 -4.80
C VAL A 89 11.79 -0.15 -5.98
N GLY A 90 12.91 -0.86 -6.03
CA GLY A 90 13.24 -1.77 -7.11
C GLY A 90 14.29 -2.80 -6.74
N SER A 91 14.63 -3.66 -7.69
CA SER A 91 15.72 -4.63 -7.55
C SER A 91 16.36 -4.86 -8.93
N GLY A 92 17.66 -5.15 -8.96
CA GLY A 92 18.40 -5.37 -10.22
C GLY A 92 18.30 -4.20 -11.20
N GLY A 93 18.20 -2.96 -10.71
CA GLY A 93 18.03 -1.76 -11.53
C GLY A 93 16.62 -1.52 -12.07
N LYS A 94 15.66 -2.43 -11.83
CA LYS A 94 14.26 -2.28 -12.26
C LYS A 94 13.40 -1.75 -11.11
N LYS A 95 12.78 -0.59 -11.33
CA LYS A 95 11.77 0.01 -10.44
C LYS A 95 10.44 -0.73 -10.59
N PHE A 96 9.76 -0.99 -9.49
CA PHE A 96 8.44 -1.64 -9.52
C PHE A 96 7.39 -1.02 -8.58
N ILE A 97 7.81 -0.25 -7.57
CA ILE A 97 6.91 0.50 -6.68
C ILE A 97 7.34 1.96 -6.62
N LYS A 98 6.36 2.86 -6.49
CA LYS A 98 6.53 4.23 -6.02
C LYS A 98 5.80 4.41 -4.70
N ILE A 99 6.41 5.07 -3.73
CA ILE A 99 5.80 5.34 -2.42
C ILE A 99 5.87 6.83 -2.16
N ARG A 100 4.73 7.43 -1.83
CA ARG A 100 4.59 8.86 -1.59
C ARG A 100 4.12 9.09 -0.16
N PHE A 101 4.96 9.76 0.64
CA PHE A 101 4.57 10.32 1.93
C PHE A 101 4.10 11.75 1.75
N THR A 102 2.85 12.01 2.10
CA THR A 102 2.28 13.34 2.22
C THR A 102 2.41 13.80 3.66
N ASP A 103 3.05 14.96 3.89
CA ASP A 103 3.22 15.60 5.21
C ASP A 103 2.49 16.96 5.24
N PRO A 104 1.14 16.97 5.31
CA PRO A 104 0.39 18.21 5.35
C PRO A 104 0.82 19.07 6.55
N SER A 105 0.85 20.38 6.36
CA SER A 105 1.16 21.29 7.47
C SER A 105 0.25 21.02 8.66
N GLY A 106 0.83 21.04 9.87
CA GLY A 106 0.08 20.84 11.11
C GLY A 106 -1.05 21.86 11.32
N GLU A 107 -0.98 23.01 10.62
CA GLU A 107 -2.01 24.05 10.64
C GLU A 107 -3.31 23.62 9.96
N TYR A 108 -3.25 22.69 8.99
CA TYR A 108 -4.43 22.24 8.23
C TYR A 108 -5.42 21.43 9.08
N PHE A 109 -4.95 20.90 10.23
CA PHE A 109 -5.79 20.14 11.14
C PHE A 109 -6.53 21.03 12.16
N LYS A 110 -6.22 22.33 12.26
CA LYS A 110 -6.85 23.24 13.24
C LYS A 110 -8.33 23.55 12.90
N PRO A 111 -9.18 23.88 13.89
CA PRO A 111 -10.55 24.36 13.64
C PRO A 111 -10.61 25.53 12.66
N THR A 112 -9.61 26.40 12.75
CA THR A 112 -9.43 27.61 11.97
C THR A 112 -8.85 27.39 10.57
N ALA A 113 -8.53 26.15 10.17
CA ALA A 113 -8.05 25.87 8.82
C ALA A 113 -9.09 26.27 7.76
N THR A 114 -8.59 26.73 6.60
CA THR A 114 -9.44 27.18 5.49
C THR A 114 -10.23 26.01 4.90
N PRO A 115 -11.34 26.27 4.19
CA PRO A 115 -12.09 25.23 3.49
C PRO A 115 -11.20 24.38 2.56
N ASP A 116 -10.32 25.02 1.77
CA ASP A 116 -9.43 24.33 0.84
C ASP A 116 -8.42 23.41 1.54
N GLN A 117 -7.87 23.85 2.68
CA GLN A 117 -6.97 23.03 3.49
C GLN A 117 -7.68 21.79 4.05
N LYS A 118 -8.92 21.94 4.50
CA LYS A 118 -9.74 20.83 5.01
C LYS A 118 -10.10 19.86 3.89
N GLU A 119 -10.49 20.36 2.73
CA GLU A 119 -10.82 19.55 1.56
C GLU A 119 -9.60 18.80 1.05
N TYR A 120 -8.44 19.45 0.99
CA TYR A 120 -7.17 18.80 0.66
C TYR A 120 -6.88 17.61 1.58
N VAL A 121 -6.90 17.81 2.90
CA VAL A 121 -6.68 16.72 3.87
C VAL A 121 -7.69 15.58 3.68
N LYS A 122 -8.97 15.92 3.48
CA LYS A 122 -10.03 14.93 3.24
C LYS A 122 -9.77 14.11 1.98
N GLN A 123 -9.38 14.75 0.87
CA GLN A 123 -9.06 14.04 -0.36
C GLN A 123 -7.82 13.15 -0.22
N GLN A 124 -6.77 13.64 0.45
CA GLN A 124 -5.57 12.82 0.71
C GLN A 124 -5.93 11.60 1.58
N LEU A 125 -6.77 11.74 2.61
CA LEU A 125 -7.27 10.62 3.43
C LEU A 125 -8.11 9.62 2.63
N ASN A 126 -8.95 10.11 1.70
CA ASN A 126 -9.77 9.25 0.85
C ASN A 126 -8.93 8.45 -0.15
N GLN A 127 -7.78 8.99 -0.59
CA GLN A 127 -6.92 8.39 -1.61
C GLN A 127 -5.79 7.54 -1.03
N CYS A 128 -5.32 7.82 0.20
CA CYS A 128 -4.16 7.15 0.79
C CYS A 128 -4.41 5.67 1.09
N ASP A 129 -3.41 4.80 0.93
CA ASP A 129 -3.45 3.38 1.29
C ASP A 129 -3.10 3.13 2.76
N ALA A 130 -2.33 4.03 3.36
CA ALA A 130 -1.99 4.01 4.77
C ALA A 130 -2.03 5.42 5.40
N VAL A 131 -2.43 5.47 6.66
CA VAL A 131 -2.37 6.66 7.51
C VAL A 131 -1.36 6.40 8.62
N ILE A 132 -0.36 7.26 8.74
CA ILE A 132 0.54 7.28 9.90
C ILE A 132 0.08 8.38 10.83
N ILE A 133 -0.17 8.05 12.08
CA ILE A 133 -0.55 8.97 13.15
C ILE A 133 0.61 9.05 14.13
N PRO A 134 1.50 10.05 13.98
CA PRO A 134 2.48 10.38 15.00
C PRO A 134 1.83 10.70 16.34
N ILE A 135 2.41 10.20 17.43
CA ILE A 135 1.95 10.46 18.79
C ILE A 135 3.13 10.96 19.60
N ASP A 136 3.04 12.15 20.20
CA ASP A 136 4.06 12.64 21.13
C ASP A 136 3.94 11.83 22.44
N SER A 137 4.91 10.95 22.68
CA SER A 137 4.88 10.07 23.86
C SER A 137 5.10 10.86 25.15
N THR A 138 5.86 11.95 25.11
CA THR A 138 6.04 12.82 26.28
C THR A 138 4.71 13.45 26.68
N ALA A 139 3.95 13.98 25.71
CA ALA A 139 2.63 14.53 25.98
C ALA A 139 1.64 13.48 26.54
N LEU A 140 1.79 12.23 26.11
CA LEU A 140 0.94 11.11 26.52
C LEU A 140 1.30 10.56 27.92
N MET A 141 2.58 10.58 28.29
CA MET A 141 3.10 9.85 29.46
C MET A 141 3.51 10.74 30.65
N GLU A 142 3.64 12.07 30.45
CA GLU A 142 4.16 12.97 31.48
C GLU A 142 3.07 13.90 32.06
N LYS A 143 3.27 14.26 33.32
CA LYS A 143 2.55 15.31 34.05
C LYS A 143 3.57 16.20 34.78
N LYS A 144 3.11 17.33 35.35
CA LYS A 144 3.99 18.31 36.03
C LYS A 144 4.89 17.70 37.11
N THR A 145 4.45 16.62 37.75
CA THR A 145 5.14 15.98 38.88
C THR A 145 5.79 14.63 38.54
N GLY A 146 5.98 14.33 37.25
CA GLY A 146 6.61 13.09 36.76
C GLY A 146 5.70 12.32 35.82
N ARG A 147 5.85 10.98 35.76
CA ARG A 147 5.09 10.13 34.84
C ARG A 147 3.67 9.87 35.30
N THR A 148 2.77 9.66 34.36
CA THR A 148 1.42 9.16 34.61
C THR A 148 1.44 7.71 35.07
N LYS A 149 0.39 7.33 35.81
CA LYS A 149 0.13 5.92 36.11
C LYS A 149 -0.56 5.28 34.89
N THR A 150 -0.49 3.96 34.76
CA THR A 150 -1.09 3.17 33.66
C THR A 150 -2.59 3.44 33.41
N THR A 151 -3.33 4.00 34.37
CA THR A 151 -4.76 4.34 34.23
C THR A 151 -5.01 5.83 33.96
N GLU A 152 -3.97 6.65 33.89
CA GLU A 152 -4.03 8.10 33.69
C GLU A 152 -3.50 8.45 32.29
N ILE A 153 -3.85 9.64 31.81
CA ILE A 153 -3.31 10.19 30.55
C ILE A 153 -2.51 11.45 30.86
N GLY A 154 -1.43 11.64 30.09
CA GLY A 154 -0.51 12.76 30.23
C GLY A 154 -1.22 14.10 30.11
N LEU A 155 -0.72 15.08 30.87
CA LEU A 155 -1.36 16.39 31.01
C LEU A 155 -1.54 17.12 29.67
N TRP A 156 -0.63 16.87 28.73
CA TRP A 156 -0.59 17.59 27.45
C TRP A 156 -1.19 16.79 26.29
N HIS A 157 -1.69 15.57 26.53
CA HIS A 157 -2.17 14.67 25.50
C HIS A 157 -3.20 15.33 24.57
N GLU A 158 -4.27 15.87 25.15
CA GLU A 158 -5.34 16.52 24.39
C GLU A 158 -4.83 17.71 23.58
N SER A 159 -3.97 18.55 24.17
CA SER A 159 -3.47 19.76 23.52
C SER A 159 -2.43 19.50 22.42
N LYS A 160 -1.70 18.37 22.50
CA LYS A 160 -0.57 18.07 21.61
C LYS A 160 -0.90 17.02 20.58
N ASN A 161 -1.46 15.90 21.02
CA ASN A 161 -1.79 14.77 20.18
C ASN A 161 -3.19 14.89 19.57
N ASP A 162 -4.09 15.64 20.23
CA ASP A 162 -5.45 15.97 19.75
C ASP A 162 -6.20 14.74 19.18
N PRO A 163 -6.38 13.67 20.00
CA PRO A 163 -6.96 12.42 19.54
C PRO A 163 -8.40 12.58 19.05
N ASP A 164 -9.19 13.46 19.68
CA ASP A 164 -10.57 13.74 19.28
C ASP A 164 -10.64 14.31 17.85
N ARG A 165 -9.73 15.22 17.51
CA ARG A 165 -9.67 15.81 16.17
C ARG A 165 -9.30 14.79 15.11
N ILE A 166 -8.30 13.97 15.39
CA ILE A 166 -7.88 12.87 14.51
C ILE A 166 -9.05 11.90 14.31
N THR A 167 -9.76 11.56 15.38
CA THR A 167 -10.95 10.70 15.35
C THR A 167 -12.02 11.27 14.42
N LYS A 168 -12.34 12.55 14.54
CA LYS A 168 -13.35 13.19 13.69
C LYS A 168 -12.96 13.15 12.21
N LEU A 169 -11.72 13.48 11.88
CA LEU A 169 -11.24 13.48 10.49
C LEU A 169 -11.31 12.08 9.87
N LEU A 170 -10.94 11.04 10.63
CA LEU A 170 -10.99 9.67 10.15
C LEU A 170 -12.42 9.14 10.06
N LYS A 171 -13.32 9.50 10.98
CA LYS A 171 -14.75 9.19 10.86
C LYS A 171 -15.34 9.76 9.57
N ASP A 172 -15.04 11.03 9.29
CA ASP A 172 -15.53 11.72 8.09
C ASP A 172 -14.99 11.08 6.80
N ALA A 173 -13.71 10.67 6.77
CA ALA A 173 -13.10 10.05 5.60
C ALA A 173 -13.50 8.57 5.42
N TYR A 174 -13.61 7.81 6.51
CA TYR A 174 -13.81 6.36 6.45
C TYR A 174 -15.28 5.93 6.41
N ALA A 175 -16.22 6.86 6.55
CA ALA A 175 -17.66 6.59 6.38
C ALA A 175 -18.01 5.92 5.04
N SER A 176 -17.17 6.06 4.00
CA SER A 176 -17.37 5.46 2.68
C SER A 176 -16.14 4.68 2.19
N ILE A 177 -15.38 4.08 3.11
CA ILE A 177 -14.18 3.30 2.78
C ILE A 177 -14.51 2.10 1.87
N THR A 178 -13.98 2.13 0.65
CA THR A 178 -14.17 1.08 -0.37
C THR A 178 -13.00 0.11 -0.46
N LYS A 179 -11.80 0.55 -0.06
CA LYS A 179 -10.56 -0.21 -0.14
C LYS A 179 -9.99 -0.46 1.25
N PRO A 180 -9.22 -1.55 1.45
CA PRO A 180 -8.52 -1.77 2.71
C PRO A 180 -7.57 -0.60 3.03
N ARG A 181 -7.46 -0.23 4.31
CA ARG A 181 -6.52 0.80 4.78
C ARG A 181 -5.71 0.33 5.98
N LEU A 182 -4.45 0.76 6.05
CA LEU A 182 -3.60 0.60 7.22
C LEU A 182 -3.61 1.88 8.06
N VAL A 183 -3.72 1.74 9.38
CA VAL A 183 -3.49 2.82 10.33
C VAL A 183 -2.31 2.46 11.22
N VAL A 184 -1.28 3.30 11.22
CA VAL A 184 -0.06 3.14 12.01
C VAL A 184 -0.05 4.20 13.11
N LEU A 185 -0.23 3.79 14.36
CA LEU A 185 -0.01 4.64 15.53
C LEU A 185 1.49 4.64 15.84
N ALA A 186 2.16 5.77 15.62
CA ALA A 186 3.62 5.89 15.72
C ALA A 186 4.01 6.77 16.93
N PRO A 187 4.14 6.20 18.14
CA PRO A 187 4.62 6.96 19.30
C PRO A 187 6.09 7.36 19.14
N LEU A 188 6.33 8.67 19.18
CA LEU A 188 7.61 9.35 18.96
C LEU A 188 8.21 9.82 20.28
N LYS A 189 9.51 10.14 20.26
CA LYS A 189 10.28 10.60 21.45
C LYS A 189 10.11 9.63 22.63
N CYS A 190 10.03 8.34 22.32
CA CYS A 190 9.68 7.29 23.27
C CYS A 190 10.89 6.62 23.93
N GLU A 191 12.10 7.16 23.75
CA GLU A 191 13.37 6.63 24.26
C GLU A 191 13.29 6.32 25.77
N SER A 192 12.66 7.20 26.54
CA SER A 192 12.50 7.05 27.99
C SER A 192 11.43 6.04 28.40
N TYR A 193 10.52 5.67 27.50
CA TYR A 193 9.38 4.78 27.72
C TYR A 193 9.56 3.41 27.04
N MET A 194 10.72 3.16 26.42
CA MET A 194 11.03 1.90 25.73
C MET A 194 12.21 1.14 26.35
N LYS A 195 12.75 1.64 27.48
CA LYS A 195 13.94 1.09 28.16
C LYS A 195 13.74 -0.37 28.58
N THR A 196 12.61 -0.69 29.18
CA THR A 196 12.25 -2.05 29.62
C THR A 196 10.98 -2.54 28.93
N ASN A 197 10.74 -3.86 28.95
CA ASN A 197 9.49 -4.44 28.44
C ASN A 197 8.27 -3.90 29.19
N LYS A 198 8.41 -3.62 30.49
CA LYS A 198 7.34 -3.03 31.30
C LYS A 198 7.02 -1.61 30.83
N ASP A 199 8.03 -0.77 30.65
CA ASP A 199 7.83 0.61 30.16
C ASP A 199 7.15 0.60 28.78
N ALA A 200 7.61 -0.29 27.90
CA ALA A 200 7.09 -0.36 26.54
C ALA A 200 5.63 -0.84 26.48
N ASN A 201 5.25 -1.79 27.35
CA ASN A 201 3.85 -2.20 27.49
C ASN A 201 2.99 -1.11 28.13
N ASP A 202 3.54 -0.37 29.10
CA ASP A 202 2.86 0.78 29.71
C ASP A 202 2.58 1.88 28.67
N LEU A 203 3.54 2.19 27.80
CA LEU A 203 3.32 3.10 26.65
C LEU A 203 2.19 2.61 25.74
N LEU A 204 2.19 1.32 25.39
CA LEU A 204 1.14 0.72 24.56
C LEU A 204 -0.25 0.86 25.20
N ASP A 205 -0.35 0.64 26.51
CA ASP A 205 -1.64 0.77 27.22
C ASP A 205 -2.12 2.22 27.31
N HIS A 206 -1.21 3.19 27.51
CA HIS A 206 -1.58 4.60 27.44
C HIS A 206 -2.06 5.01 26.04
N ILE A 207 -1.49 4.46 24.97
CA ILE A 207 -1.98 4.71 23.60
C ILE A 207 -3.41 4.18 23.45
N LYS A 208 -3.70 2.97 23.93
CA LYS A 208 -5.05 2.41 23.88
C LYS A 208 -6.05 3.24 24.67
N ILE A 209 -5.63 3.85 25.78
CA ILE A 209 -6.49 4.72 26.59
C ILE A 209 -6.71 6.07 25.89
N GLY A 210 -5.63 6.74 25.46
CA GLY A 210 -5.69 8.07 24.86
C GLY A 210 -6.40 8.10 23.51
N TYR A 211 -6.25 7.04 22.72
CA TYR A 211 -6.92 6.88 21.43
C TYR A 211 -8.14 5.95 21.48
N ARG A 212 -8.73 5.74 22.66
CA ARG A 212 -9.85 4.80 22.83
C ARG A 212 -11.00 5.09 21.87
N GLN A 213 -11.42 6.35 21.75
CA GLN A 213 -12.53 6.74 20.87
C GLN A 213 -12.25 6.38 19.40
N LEU A 214 -11.01 6.58 18.93
CA LEU A 214 -10.59 6.19 17.59
C LEU A 214 -10.58 4.67 17.41
N LEU A 215 -9.99 3.96 18.38
CA LEU A 215 -9.86 2.52 18.33
C LEU A 215 -11.22 1.81 18.43
N ASP A 216 -12.17 2.38 19.16
CA ASP A 216 -13.53 1.84 19.23
C ASP A 216 -14.30 2.09 17.93
N PHE A 217 -14.12 3.25 17.29
CA PHE A 217 -14.63 3.48 15.93
C PHE A 217 -14.10 2.44 14.93
N PHE A 218 -12.81 2.12 14.95
CA PHE A 218 -12.24 1.10 14.05
C PHE A 218 -12.80 -0.32 14.23
N LYS A 219 -13.45 -0.59 15.36
CA LYS A 219 -14.12 -1.86 15.65
C LYS A 219 -15.56 -1.95 15.16
N GLU A 220 -16.11 -0.87 14.60
CA GLU A 220 -17.45 -0.88 14.00
C GLU A 220 -17.50 -1.84 12.80
N ASP A 221 -18.55 -2.68 12.72
CA ASP A 221 -18.64 -3.81 11.80
C ASP A 221 -18.43 -3.43 10.32
N GLU A 222 -18.94 -2.26 9.91
CA GLU A 222 -18.89 -1.77 8.52
C GLU A 222 -17.46 -1.54 8.00
N ILE A 223 -16.53 -1.19 8.90
CA ILE A 223 -15.14 -0.86 8.55
C ILE A 223 -14.14 -1.87 9.12
N TYR A 224 -14.52 -2.68 10.12
CA TYR A 224 -13.63 -3.59 10.83
C TYR A 224 -12.82 -4.49 9.88
N HIS A 225 -13.50 -5.10 8.91
CA HIS A 225 -12.89 -6.02 7.94
C HIS A 225 -12.05 -5.33 6.85
N LYS A 226 -12.05 -4.00 6.80
CA LYS A 226 -11.31 -3.18 5.83
C LYS A 226 -10.13 -2.45 6.47
N LEU A 227 -9.92 -2.60 7.77
CA LEU A 227 -8.85 -1.90 8.48
C LEU A 227 -7.84 -2.86 9.08
N ALA A 228 -6.58 -2.44 9.02
CA ALA A 228 -5.50 -2.96 9.85
C ALA A 228 -4.98 -1.84 10.73
N VAL A 229 -4.72 -2.12 12.01
CA VAL A 229 -4.25 -1.12 12.98
C VAL A 229 -3.03 -1.66 13.70
N VAL A 230 -1.95 -0.90 13.70
CA VAL A 230 -0.68 -1.27 14.33
C VAL A 230 -0.12 -0.14 15.18
N VAL A 231 0.69 -0.50 16.17
CA VAL A 231 1.47 0.42 17.00
C VAL A 231 2.95 0.16 16.72
N THR A 232 3.66 1.19 16.27
CA THR A 232 5.10 1.13 15.93
C THR A 232 5.85 2.26 16.62
N PRO A 233 6.33 2.05 17.85
CA PRO A 233 7.16 3.05 18.53
C PRO A 233 8.42 3.38 17.75
N VAL A 234 8.74 4.67 17.66
CA VAL A 234 9.95 5.18 16.99
C VAL A 234 10.71 6.11 17.93
N GLN A 235 11.95 5.74 18.23
CA GLN A 235 12.89 6.57 18.96
C GLN A 235 13.52 7.55 17.99
N THR A 236 12.93 8.75 17.86
CA THR A 236 13.21 9.69 16.77
C THR A 236 14.58 10.35 16.82
N ILE A 237 15.18 10.47 18.00
CA ILE A 237 16.48 11.14 18.19
C ILE A 237 17.53 10.13 18.67
N GLY A 238 17.10 9.22 19.56
CA GLY A 238 18.02 8.38 20.31
C GLY A 238 18.59 9.12 21.51
N HIS A 239 18.85 8.38 22.59
CA HIS A 239 19.54 8.88 23.78
C HIS A 239 18.97 10.16 24.43
N ILE A 240 17.67 10.46 24.30
CA ILE A 240 17.06 11.62 24.96
C ILE A 240 16.26 11.22 26.20
N ALA A 241 16.21 12.14 27.17
CA ALA A 241 15.33 12.07 28.31
C ALA A 241 14.56 13.38 28.46
N PHE A 242 13.25 13.28 28.73
CA PHE A 242 12.44 14.44 29.06
C PHE A 242 12.98 15.12 30.33
N SER A 243 13.12 16.45 30.27
CA SER A 243 13.59 17.26 31.38
C SER A 243 12.43 17.98 32.06
N HIS A 244 11.75 18.84 31.32
CA HIS A 244 10.64 19.64 31.83
C HIS A 244 9.84 20.22 30.65
N ALA A 245 8.69 20.79 30.98
CA ALA A 245 7.83 21.50 30.05
C ALA A 245 7.64 22.94 30.49
N GLU A 246 7.73 23.88 29.56
CA GLU A 246 7.39 25.29 29.80
C GLU A 246 6.25 25.70 28.88
N THR A 247 5.34 26.53 29.37
CA THR A 247 4.26 27.08 28.55
C THR A 247 4.56 28.55 28.30
N THR A 248 4.82 28.90 27.03
CA THR A 248 5.08 30.27 26.58
C THR A 248 4.09 30.61 25.47
N ASP A 249 3.42 31.76 25.55
CA ASP A 249 2.44 32.24 24.57
C ASP A 249 1.34 31.23 24.23
N GLY A 250 0.88 30.46 25.22
CA GLY A 250 -0.16 29.44 25.06
C GLY A 250 0.33 28.12 24.44
N TYR A 251 1.62 28.00 24.10
CA TYR A 251 2.21 26.78 23.56
C TYR A 251 3.11 26.11 24.61
N THR A 252 2.83 24.83 24.91
CA THR A 252 3.73 24.04 25.74
C THR A 252 4.93 23.58 24.91
N ARG A 253 6.14 23.88 25.37
CA ARG A 253 7.41 23.42 24.83
C ARG A 253 7.99 22.36 25.76
N PHE A 254 8.47 21.26 25.17
CA PHE A 254 9.18 20.21 25.91
C PHE A 254 10.67 20.37 25.73
N PHE A 255 11.40 20.26 26.83
CA PHE A 255 12.85 20.29 26.87
C PHE A 255 13.37 18.89 27.19
N TYR A 256 14.46 18.55 26.53
CA TYR A 256 15.06 17.22 26.60
C TYR A 256 16.55 17.34 26.80
N ASN A 257 17.14 16.37 27.49
CA ASN A 257 18.58 16.26 27.65
C ASN A 257 19.09 15.00 26.96
N LYS A 258 20.26 15.08 26.33
CA LYS A 258 20.99 13.89 25.88
C LYS A 258 21.57 13.12 27.07
N ALA A 259 21.45 11.80 27.03
CA ALA A 259 21.97 10.88 28.02
C ALA A 259 22.58 9.63 27.32
N PRO A 260 23.93 9.55 27.21
CA PRO A 260 24.97 10.48 27.70
C PRO A 260 25.03 11.83 26.95
N LEU A 261 25.74 12.82 27.51
CA LEU A 261 25.77 14.23 27.01
C LEU A 261 26.28 14.37 25.56
N ASP A 262 27.23 13.52 25.19
CA ASP A 262 27.89 13.45 23.88
C ASP A 262 27.25 12.41 22.95
N ALA A 263 26.07 11.88 23.32
CA ALA A 263 25.40 10.86 22.53
C ALA A 263 25.15 11.34 21.08
N PRO A 264 25.49 10.51 20.09
CA PRO A 264 25.21 10.82 18.70
C PRO A 264 23.70 10.75 18.44
N TYR A 265 23.30 11.32 17.30
CA TYR A 265 21.99 11.04 16.73
C TYR A 265 21.95 9.57 16.28
N ASP A 266 21.08 8.78 16.92
CA ASP A 266 20.95 7.34 16.71
C ASP A 266 19.47 6.95 16.83
N PRO A 267 18.63 7.34 15.85
CA PRO A 267 17.24 6.95 15.85
C PRO A 267 17.10 5.43 15.81
N LYS A 268 16.03 4.89 16.41
CA LYS A 268 15.75 3.46 16.42
C LYS A 268 14.33 3.19 16.02
N ASP A 269 14.16 2.08 15.32
CA ASP A 269 12.86 1.51 14.93
C ASP A 269 12.07 2.36 13.92
N GLY A 270 12.72 3.37 13.31
CA GLY A 270 12.16 4.18 12.22
C GLY A 270 11.90 3.37 10.95
N ASP A 271 12.47 2.18 10.81
CA ASP A 271 12.14 1.23 9.73
C ASP A 271 10.75 0.58 9.92
N GLN A 272 10.29 0.43 11.17
CA GLN A 272 9.10 -0.37 11.50
C GLN A 272 7.78 0.16 10.90
N PRO A 273 7.47 1.47 10.90
CA PRO A 273 6.28 1.99 10.22
C PRO A 273 6.23 1.54 8.76
N LEU A 274 7.34 1.64 8.03
CA LEU A 274 7.39 1.25 6.63
C LEU A 274 7.31 -0.27 6.46
N ARG A 275 7.92 -1.07 7.34
CA ARG A 275 7.77 -2.54 7.34
C ARG A 275 6.31 -2.97 7.39
N TYR A 276 5.54 -2.36 8.27
CA TYR A 276 4.10 -2.62 8.35
C TYR A 276 3.33 -2.13 7.11
N VAL A 277 3.68 -0.96 6.58
CA VAL A 277 3.10 -0.44 5.34
C VAL A 277 3.36 -1.40 4.16
N LEU A 278 4.60 -1.79 3.91
CA LEU A 278 4.92 -2.72 2.81
C LEU A 278 4.28 -4.09 3.01
N ARG A 279 4.26 -4.61 4.25
CA ARG A 279 3.59 -5.86 4.57
C ARG A 279 2.10 -5.82 4.27
N PHE A 280 1.42 -4.75 4.71
CA PHE A 280 0.00 -4.56 4.45
C PHE A 280 -0.28 -4.53 2.94
N LEU A 281 0.48 -3.72 2.21
CA LEU A 281 0.28 -3.51 0.79
C LEU A 281 0.60 -4.75 -0.03
N LEU A 282 1.60 -5.54 0.39
CA LEU A 282 1.87 -6.85 -0.18
C LEU A 282 0.65 -7.77 -0.09
N ASN A 283 0.03 -7.83 1.08
CA ASN A 283 -1.13 -8.70 1.30
C ASN A 283 -2.36 -8.22 0.51
N VAL A 284 -2.60 -6.91 0.45
CA VAL A 284 -3.68 -6.33 -0.36
C VAL A 284 -3.45 -6.60 -1.86
N TYR A 285 -2.22 -6.41 -2.34
CA TYR A 285 -1.86 -6.68 -3.73
C TYR A 285 -2.02 -8.17 -4.07
N ASN A 286 -1.51 -9.06 -3.21
CA ASN A 286 -1.65 -10.50 -3.39
C ASN A 286 -3.11 -10.95 -3.44
N GLU A 287 -3.98 -10.43 -2.57
CA GLU A 287 -5.42 -10.74 -2.61
C GLU A 287 -6.02 -10.34 -3.97
N SER A 288 -5.74 -9.12 -4.43
CA SER A 288 -6.22 -8.63 -5.73
C SER A 288 -5.71 -9.48 -6.90
N SER A 289 -4.40 -9.76 -6.95
CA SER A 289 -3.81 -10.51 -8.05
C SER A 289 -4.15 -12.00 -8.02
N GLN A 290 -4.40 -12.59 -6.85
CA GLN A 290 -4.94 -13.94 -6.76
C GLN A 290 -6.35 -14.00 -7.37
N LEU A 291 -7.21 -13.02 -7.09
CA LEU A 291 -8.53 -12.94 -7.72
C LEU A 291 -8.45 -12.81 -9.25
N GLU A 292 -7.51 -12.00 -9.75
CA GLU A 292 -7.26 -11.89 -11.19
C GLU A 292 -6.76 -13.20 -11.80
N LEU A 293 -5.86 -13.90 -11.12
CA LEU A 293 -5.33 -15.18 -11.56
C LEU A 293 -6.42 -16.27 -11.59
N GLU A 294 -7.28 -16.34 -10.57
CA GLU A 294 -8.40 -17.30 -10.56
C GLU A 294 -9.40 -17.01 -11.68
N ARG A 295 -9.73 -15.74 -11.95
CA ARG A 295 -10.56 -15.37 -13.11
C ARG A 295 -9.90 -15.79 -14.44
N ALA A 296 -8.60 -15.55 -14.58
CA ALA A 296 -7.87 -15.94 -15.78
C ALA A 296 -7.87 -17.47 -15.99
N LYS A 297 -7.73 -18.26 -14.90
CA LYS A 297 -7.85 -19.73 -14.95
C LYS A 297 -9.26 -20.19 -15.32
N GLU A 298 -10.29 -19.57 -14.76
CA GLU A 298 -11.69 -19.87 -15.11
C GLU A 298 -11.97 -19.58 -16.59
N ASP A 299 -11.49 -18.45 -17.10
CA ASP A 299 -11.66 -18.07 -18.50
C ASP A 299 -10.84 -18.97 -19.44
N PHE A 300 -9.62 -19.35 -19.05
CA PHE A 300 -8.83 -20.35 -19.76
C PHE A 300 -9.57 -21.69 -19.87
N TYR A 301 -10.17 -22.17 -18.78
CA TYR A 301 -10.93 -23.42 -18.77
C TYR A 301 -12.18 -23.35 -19.66
N LYS A 302 -12.87 -22.21 -19.72
CA LYS A 302 -13.99 -21.99 -20.65
C LYS A 302 -13.51 -22.04 -22.11
N LEU A 303 -12.43 -21.33 -22.43
CA LEU A 303 -11.85 -21.30 -23.78
C LEU A 303 -11.35 -22.68 -24.19
N GLU A 304 -10.78 -23.45 -23.28
CA GLU A 304 -10.34 -24.82 -23.56
C GLU A 304 -11.51 -25.74 -23.94
N LYS A 305 -12.65 -25.63 -23.25
CA LYS A 305 -13.87 -26.35 -23.64
C LYS A 305 -14.39 -25.90 -25.00
N GLU A 306 -14.36 -24.60 -25.26
CA GLU A 306 -14.82 -24.03 -26.53
C GLU A 306 -13.94 -24.48 -27.70
N VAL A 307 -12.62 -24.51 -27.54
CA VAL A 307 -11.67 -25.07 -28.51
C VAL A 307 -12.01 -26.53 -28.79
N GLY A 308 -12.27 -27.35 -27.77
CA GLY A 308 -12.68 -28.75 -27.98
C GLY A 308 -13.95 -28.90 -28.80
N VAL A 309 -14.99 -28.09 -28.50
CA VAL A 309 -16.24 -28.08 -29.28
C VAL A 309 -16.02 -27.60 -30.71
N LYS A 310 -15.21 -26.55 -30.92
CA LYS A 310 -14.90 -26.01 -32.24
C LYS A 310 -14.05 -26.97 -33.07
N ASP A 311 -13.12 -27.69 -32.45
CA ASP A 311 -12.33 -28.74 -33.11
C ASP A 311 -13.24 -29.89 -33.57
N ASP A 312 -14.18 -30.35 -32.74
CA ASP A 312 -15.19 -31.34 -33.13
C ASP A 312 -16.05 -30.85 -34.31
N GLN A 313 -16.47 -29.58 -34.29
CA GLN A 313 -17.23 -28.96 -35.36
C GLN A 313 -16.42 -28.84 -36.66
N LEU A 314 -15.13 -28.51 -36.58
CA LEU A 314 -14.21 -28.44 -37.70
C LEU A 314 -13.99 -29.84 -38.29
N ASN A 315 -13.73 -30.84 -37.46
CA ASN A 315 -13.61 -32.24 -37.84
C ASN A 315 -14.88 -32.74 -38.56
N SER A 316 -16.06 -32.34 -38.07
CA SER A 316 -17.33 -32.66 -38.73
C SER A 316 -17.49 -31.96 -40.09
N ALA A 317 -17.03 -30.71 -40.23
CA ALA A 317 -17.08 -29.95 -41.47
C ALA A 317 -16.09 -30.50 -42.50
N GLN A 318 -14.87 -30.86 -42.08
CA GLN A 318 -13.87 -31.52 -42.91
C GLN A 318 -14.41 -32.83 -43.50
N ARG A 319 -15.11 -33.65 -42.70
CA ARG A 319 -15.74 -34.89 -43.20
C ARG A 319 -16.78 -34.59 -44.28
N LYS A 320 -17.60 -33.54 -44.12
CA LYS A 320 -18.59 -33.13 -45.12
C LYS A 320 -17.93 -32.62 -46.40
N LEU A 321 -16.87 -31.82 -46.28
CA LEU A 321 -16.09 -31.33 -47.39
C LEU A 321 -15.47 -32.47 -48.21
N ASN A 322 -14.83 -33.43 -47.54
CA ASN A 322 -14.24 -34.62 -48.18
C ASN A 322 -15.30 -35.44 -48.94
N LEU A 323 -16.51 -35.58 -48.37
CA LEU A 323 -17.63 -36.26 -49.04
C LEU A 323 -18.14 -35.48 -50.26
N ALA A 324 -18.25 -34.15 -50.16
CA ALA A 324 -18.66 -33.31 -51.27
C ALA A 324 -17.63 -33.35 -52.40
N GLU A 325 -16.33 -33.30 -52.07
CA GLU A 325 -15.23 -33.40 -53.03
C GLU A 325 -15.24 -34.75 -53.75
N GLN A 326 -15.46 -35.86 -53.03
CA GLN A 326 -15.62 -37.19 -53.64
C GLN A 326 -16.80 -37.22 -54.62
N ARG A 327 -17.94 -36.58 -54.29
CA ARG A 327 -19.10 -36.50 -55.19
C ARG A 327 -18.80 -35.68 -56.44
N VAL A 328 -18.14 -34.53 -56.30
CA VAL A 328 -17.70 -33.70 -57.45
C VAL A 328 -16.77 -34.52 -58.35
N ASN A 329 -15.79 -35.23 -57.78
CA ASN A 329 -14.86 -36.06 -58.53
C ASN A 329 -15.54 -37.22 -59.27
N GLN A 330 -16.48 -37.92 -58.63
CA GLN A 330 -17.31 -38.93 -59.30
C GLN A 330 -18.16 -38.32 -60.43
N ARG A 331 -18.74 -37.14 -60.19
CA ARG A 331 -19.53 -36.39 -61.19
C ARG A 331 -18.69 -36.01 -62.41
N ASN A 332 -17.43 -35.65 -62.19
CA ASN A 332 -16.49 -35.24 -63.25
C ASN A 332 -15.98 -36.43 -64.09
N GLN A 333 -16.09 -37.66 -63.59
CA GLN A 333 -15.76 -38.89 -64.31
C GLN A 333 -16.91 -39.41 -65.21
N LEU A 334 -18.12 -38.85 -65.12
CA LEU A 334 -19.27 -39.25 -65.94
C LEU A 334 -19.16 -38.74 -67.39
N TRP A 335 -19.66 -39.54 -68.34
CA TRP A 335 -19.78 -39.14 -69.74
C TRP A 335 -20.69 -37.91 -69.89
N LEU A 336 -20.30 -36.98 -70.78
CA LEU A 336 -20.87 -35.62 -70.91
C LEU A 336 -22.41 -35.53 -70.92
N PRO A 337 -23.15 -36.38 -71.65
CA PRO A 337 -24.61 -36.35 -71.68
C PRO A 337 -25.26 -36.71 -70.33
N PHE A 338 -24.69 -37.67 -69.59
CA PHE A 338 -25.18 -38.04 -68.26
C PHE A 338 -24.84 -36.98 -67.21
N ARG A 339 -23.70 -36.29 -67.37
CA ARG A 339 -23.31 -35.15 -66.52
C ARG A 339 -24.27 -33.97 -66.65
N LEU A 340 -24.72 -33.67 -67.88
CA LEU A 340 -25.72 -32.63 -68.17
C LEU A 340 -27.09 -32.93 -67.53
N ILE A 341 -27.56 -34.18 -67.62
CA ILE A 341 -28.81 -34.61 -66.98
C ILE A 341 -28.68 -34.55 -65.46
N ALA A 342 -27.57 -35.00 -64.89
CA ALA A 342 -27.38 -34.98 -63.45
C ALA A 342 -27.37 -33.55 -62.87
N ASN A 343 -26.70 -32.60 -63.54
CA ASN A 343 -26.65 -31.19 -63.12
C ASN A 343 -28.02 -30.48 -63.14
N LEU A 344 -29.01 -31.01 -63.87
CA LEU A 344 -30.38 -30.51 -63.86
C LEU A 344 -31.16 -30.87 -62.58
N PHE A 345 -30.72 -31.90 -61.84
CA PHE A 345 -31.43 -32.42 -60.67
C PHE A 345 -30.68 -32.24 -59.34
N ASP A 346 -29.38 -31.94 -59.37
CA ASP A 346 -28.54 -31.88 -58.17
C ASP A 346 -27.33 -30.96 -58.41
N ASP A 347 -27.21 -29.88 -57.63
CA ASP A 347 -26.13 -28.89 -57.77
C ASP A 347 -24.97 -29.20 -56.82
N VAL A 348 -24.09 -30.09 -57.28
CA VAL A 348 -22.96 -30.61 -56.51
C VAL A 348 -21.89 -29.53 -56.27
N ASN A 349 -21.79 -28.53 -57.16
CA ASN A 349 -20.80 -27.46 -57.03
C ASN A 349 -21.23 -26.48 -55.92
N THR A 350 -22.49 -26.06 -55.90
CA THR A 350 -23.02 -25.23 -54.80
C THR A 350 -22.90 -25.94 -53.45
N SER A 351 -23.20 -27.24 -53.38
CA SER A 351 -23.03 -28.03 -52.15
C SER A 351 -21.57 -28.15 -51.70
N TYR A 352 -20.62 -28.23 -52.64
CA TYR A 352 -19.18 -28.21 -52.34
C TYR A 352 -18.73 -26.84 -51.83
N ASP A 353 -19.15 -25.75 -52.48
CA ASP A 353 -18.80 -24.38 -52.10
C ASP A 353 -19.35 -24.03 -50.70
N GLU A 354 -20.58 -24.45 -50.38
CA GLU A 354 -21.15 -24.33 -49.03
C GLU A 354 -20.36 -25.11 -47.98
N ALA A 355 -19.94 -26.34 -48.29
CA ALA A 355 -19.13 -27.15 -47.38
C ALA A 355 -17.73 -26.55 -47.16
N ASN A 356 -17.13 -25.99 -48.21
CA ASN A 356 -15.83 -25.34 -48.16
C ASN A 356 -15.88 -24.03 -47.37
N ASN A 357 -16.92 -23.21 -47.58
CA ASN A 357 -17.15 -21.99 -46.80
C ASN A 357 -17.37 -22.32 -45.32
N SER A 358 -18.20 -23.32 -45.02
CA SER A 358 -18.45 -23.76 -43.63
C SER A 358 -17.18 -24.31 -42.95
N TYR A 359 -16.32 -25.03 -43.69
CA TYR A 359 -15.02 -25.46 -43.18
C TYR A 359 -14.11 -24.27 -42.87
N THR A 360 -14.02 -23.33 -43.81
CA THR A 360 -13.13 -22.16 -43.70
C THR A 360 -13.54 -21.25 -42.53
N GLU A 361 -14.83 -21.00 -42.37
CA GLU A 361 -15.39 -20.22 -41.24
C GLU A 361 -15.05 -20.89 -39.90
N LYS A 362 -15.29 -22.20 -39.77
CA LYS A 362 -14.97 -22.93 -38.54
C LYS A 362 -13.48 -23.01 -38.25
N ALA A 363 -12.65 -23.11 -39.28
CA ALA A 363 -11.19 -23.10 -39.13
C ALA A 363 -10.71 -21.73 -38.63
N PHE A 364 -11.32 -20.65 -39.13
CA PHE A 364 -11.04 -19.29 -38.65
C PHE A 364 -11.47 -19.11 -37.19
N ASP A 365 -12.69 -19.52 -36.85
CA ASP A 365 -13.24 -19.42 -35.49
C ASP A 365 -12.42 -20.21 -34.46
N LEU A 366 -11.96 -21.41 -34.83
CA LEU A 366 -11.08 -22.22 -33.97
C LEU A 366 -9.76 -21.49 -33.71
N LYS A 367 -9.14 -20.97 -34.79
CA LYS A 367 -7.87 -20.25 -34.70
C LYS A 367 -7.98 -18.98 -33.85
N GLU A 368 -9.10 -18.26 -33.94
CA GLU A 368 -9.35 -17.09 -33.10
C GLU A 368 -9.47 -17.46 -31.62
N THR A 369 -10.24 -18.50 -31.29
CA THR A 369 -10.39 -18.97 -29.90
C THR A 369 -9.09 -19.53 -29.34
N GLU A 370 -8.30 -20.25 -30.14
CA GLU A 370 -6.95 -20.68 -29.75
C GLU A 370 -6.04 -19.49 -29.45
N ALA A 371 -6.05 -18.45 -30.30
CA ALA A 371 -5.27 -17.24 -30.05
C ALA A 371 -5.70 -16.52 -28.76
N GLN A 372 -7.01 -16.45 -28.47
CA GLN A 372 -7.52 -15.92 -27.21
C GLN A 372 -7.07 -16.77 -26.01
N LYS A 373 -7.11 -18.10 -26.12
CA LYS A 373 -6.62 -19.02 -25.08
C LYS A 373 -5.14 -18.78 -24.77
N PHE A 374 -4.30 -18.67 -25.78
CA PHE A 374 -2.87 -18.37 -25.61
C PHE A 374 -2.65 -17.00 -24.96
N ALA A 375 -3.38 -15.96 -25.37
CA ALA A 375 -3.26 -14.64 -24.77
C ALA A 375 -3.66 -14.60 -23.28
N VAL A 376 -4.70 -15.35 -22.89
CA VAL A 376 -5.11 -15.48 -21.48
C VAL A 376 -4.03 -16.21 -20.66
N GLN A 377 -3.45 -17.29 -21.22
CA GLN A 377 -2.38 -18.05 -20.58
C GLN A 377 -1.13 -17.20 -20.36
N ASP A 378 -0.65 -16.50 -21.40
CA ASP A 378 0.52 -15.61 -21.30
C ASP A 378 0.32 -14.52 -20.24
N LYS A 379 -0.89 -13.96 -20.15
CA LYS A 379 -1.23 -12.96 -19.13
C LYS A 379 -1.25 -13.56 -17.72
N ALA A 380 -1.74 -14.79 -17.56
CA ALA A 380 -1.74 -15.49 -16.28
C ALA A 380 -0.31 -15.78 -15.82
N ASP A 381 0.54 -16.27 -16.71
CA ASP A 381 1.95 -16.59 -16.42
C ASP A 381 2.75 -15.33 -16.08
N ALA A 382 2.54 -14.23 -16.81
CA ALA A 382 3.16 -12.94 -16.52
C ALA A 382 2.75 -12.40 -15.13
N THR A 383 1.45 -12.46 -14.80
CA THR A 383 0.93 -12.06 -13.49
C THR A 383 1.53 -12.93 -12.38
N GLN A 384 1.63 -14.24 -12.59
CA GLN A 384 2.23 -15.17 -11.62
C GLN A 384 3.72 -14.89 -11.39
N ALA A 385 4.49 -14.67 -12.46
CA ALA A 385 5.92 -14.33 -12.36
C ALA A 385 6.13 -13.00 -11.63
N GLN A 386 5.30 -11.98 -11.92
CA GLN A 386 5.33 -10.70 -11.23
C GLN A 386 5.03 -10.87 -9.73
N LEU A 387 4.00 -11.63 -9.37
CA LEU A 387 3.66 -11.94 -7.99
C LEU A 387 4.81 -12.63 -7.25
N GLN A 388 5.44 -13.64 -7.86
CA GLN A 388 6.56 -14.36 -7.23
C GLN A 388 7.76 -13.46 -6.97
N ALA A 389 8.15 -12.64 -7.95
CA ALA A 389 9.27 -11.71 -7.81
C ALA A 389 8.99 -10.68 -6.71
N PHE A 390 7.77 -10.12 -6.72
CA PHE A 390 7.32 -9.13 -5.75
C PHE A 390 7.25 -9.69 -4.33
N ASN A 391 6.65 -10.88 -4.18
CA ASN A 391 6.55 -11.60 -2.91
C ASN A 391 7.91 -11.93 -2.33
N THR A 392 8.85 -12.40 -3.13
CA THR A 392 10.20 -12.76 -2.66
C THR A 392 10.96 -11.55 -2.13
N ALA A 393 10.88 -10.42 -2.81
CA ALA A 393 11.64 -9.23 -2.44
C ALA A 393 11.05 -8.52 -1.20
N ILE A 394 9.71 -8.46 -1.10
CA ILE A 394 9.03 -7.77 -0.01
C ILE A 394 8.83 -8.67 1.22
N SER A 395 8.72 -10.00 1.08
CA SER A 395 8.61 -10.90 2.24
C SER A 395 9.81 -10.81 3.16
N LYS A 396 11.03 -10.73 2.60
CA LYS A 396 12.27 -10.52 3.37
C LYS A 396 12.21 -9.26 4.23
N PHE A 397 11.54 -8.21 3.75
CA PHE A 397 11.36 -6.96 4.48
C PHE A 397 10.26 -7.06 5.55
N ALA A 398 9.17 -7.78 5.25
CA ALA A 398 7.98 -7.88 6.10
C ALA A 398 8.12 -8.87 7.28
N ILE A 399 9.08 -9.80 7.22
CA ILE A 399 9.30 -10.83 8.26
C ILE A 399 9.79 -10.20 9.58
N ASP A 400 10.61 -9.15 9.54
CA ASP A 400 11.15 -8.52 10.77
C ASP A 400 10.24 -7.43 11.37
N CYS A 401 8.93 -7.46 11.07
CA CYS A 401 7.95 -6.62 11.78
C CYS A 401 7.90 -7.02 13.26
N LYS A 402 8.38 -6.15 14.15
CA LYS A 402 8.38 -6.34 15.60
C LYS A 402 6.95 -6.40 16.14
N GLN A 403 6.71 -7.27 17.13
CA GLN A 403 5.38 -7.48 17.74
C GLN A 403 5.42 -7.59 19.27
N GLU A 404 6.55 -7.25 19.87
CA GLU A 404 6.79 -7.26 21.31
C GLU A 404 7.43 -5.94 21.72
N ARG A 405 7.59 -5.68 23.02
CA ARG A 405 8.17 -4.43 23.55
C ARG A 405 7.46 -3.17 23.03
N GLY A 406 6.14 -3.08 23.24
CA GLY A 406 5.34 -1.91 22.84
C GLY A 406 4.90 -1.89 21.37
N PHE A 407 5.50 -2.74 20.51
CA PHE A 407 4.99 -2.99 19.17
C PHE A 407 3.76 -3.91 19.23
N ALA A 408 2.71 -3.59 18.48
CA ALA A 408 1.50 -4.41 18.51
C ALA A 408 0.71 -4.33 17.19
N ILE A 409 0.08 -5.44 16.83
CA ILE A 409 -1.02 -5.46 15.85
C ILE A 409 -2.32 -5.46 16.65
N LEU A 410 -3.08 -4.38 16.56
CA LEU A 410 -4.35 -4.22 17.27
C LEU A 410 -5.53 -4.79 16.48
N GLN A 411 -5.46 -4.76 15.15
CA GLN A 411 -6.53 -5.22 14.26
C GLN A 411 -5.97 -5.69 12.91
N GLY A 412 -6.65 -6.63 12.26
CA GLY A 412 -6.33 -7.06 10.89
C GLY A 412 -5.22 -8.10 10.77
N ARG A 413 -4.74 -8.70 11.88
CA ARG A 413 -3.62 -9.67 11.87
C ARG A 413 -3.83 -10.83 10.90
N ALA A 414 -4.98 -11.49 10.94
CA ALA A 414 -5.21 -12.69 10.13
C ALA A 414 -5.43 -12.40 8.64
N LYS A 415 -6.02 -11.24 8.32
CA LYS A 415 -6.43 -10.90 6.96
C LYS A 415 -5.40 -10.05 6.23
N TRP A 416 -4.98 -8.96 6.85
CA TRP A 416 -4.21 -7.89 6.20
C TRP A 416 -2.74 -7.89 6.56
N LEU A 417 -2.41 -8.46 7.71
CA LEU A 417 -1.04 -8.55 8.20
C LEU A 417 -0.62 -10.00 8.49
N PRO A 418 -0.95 -11.03 7.71
CA PRO A 418 -0.26 -12.32 7.84
C PRO A 418 1.24 -12.13 7.54
N VAL A 419 2.07 -12.97 8.16
CA VAL A 419 3.47 -13.10 7.71
C VAL A 419 3.42 -13.88 6.40
N PRO A 420 3.97 -13.35 5.30
CA PRO A 420 4.07 -14.11 4.06
C PRO A 420 4.83 -15.42 4.33
N LYS A 421 4.29 -16.56 3.87
CA LYS A 421 4.93 -17.87 4.02
C LYS A 421 6.06 -18.06 3.01
#